data_AF-A0A7C4XA34-F1
#
_entry.id   AF-A0A7C4XA34-F1
#
_cell.length_a   1.000
_cell.length_b   1.000
_cell.length_c   1.000
_cell.angle_alpha   90.00
_cell.angle_beta   90.00
_cell.angle_gamma   90.00
#
_symmetry.space_group_name_H-M   'P 1'
#
loop_
_entity.id
_entity.type
_entity.pdbx_description
1 polymer ?
#
loop_
_entity_poly.entity_id
_entity_poly.type
_entity_poly.pdbx_seq_one_letter_code
_entity_poly.pdbx_strand_id
1 'polypeptide(L)'
;MKPILRCLSLLMPLIIFQCANIDIWSKIREGNYEIVKLGTYRGKLKYLPNPKEYEKTIMKFKKEIEENIDLLPRMVNNFFSVTEELKFQYKFTWLDEEKRYLILRYFAPVFRHPVYAGYQIQFVVCQFNNRIIQIYVSEVPLE
;
A
#
# COMPACT_ATOMS: atom_id res chain seq x y z
N MET A 1 -23.83 60.28 20.99
CA MET A 1 -23.85 59.04 21.81
C MET A 1 -23.67 57.84 20.90
N LYS A 2 -23.06 56.78 21.45
CA LYS A 2 -22.35 55.66 20.82
C LYS A 2 -23.13 54.84 19.77
N PRO A 3 -22.41 54.16 18.85
CA PRO A 3 -22.96 53.32 17.78
C PRO A 3 -23.29 51.91 18.27
N ILE A 4 -24.26 51.24 17.65
CA ILE A 4 -24.45 49.79 17.82
C ILE A 4 -24.14 49.11 16.48
N LEU A 5 -23.00 48.45 16.53
CA LEU A 5 -22.42 47.57 15.54
C LEU A 5 -23.00 46.15 15.72
N ARG A 6 -23.00 45.37 14.62
CA ARG A 6 -23.02 43.89 14.52
C ARG A 6 -24.39 43.23 14.30
N CYS A 7 -24.57 42.70 13.09
CA CYS A 7 -24.74 41.25 12.88
C CYS A 7 -24.80 40.95 11.38
N LEU A 8 -23.66 40.60 10.80
CA LEU A 8 -23.60 39.72 9.64
C LEU A 8 -22.34 38.88 9.80
N SER A 9 -22.40 37.94 10.75
CA SER A 9 -21.40 36.87 10.82
C SER A 9 -21.66 35.92 9.66
N LEU A 10 -20.72 35.88 8.72
CA LEU A 10 -20.59 34.81 7.74
C LEU A 10 -20.64 33.46 8.47
N LEU A 11 -21.73 32.71 8.29
CA LEU A 11 -21.75 31.27 8.50
C LEU A 11 -21.05 30.63 7.30
N MET A 12 -19.72 30.60 7.33
CA MET A 12 -18.95 29.63 6.55
C MET A 12 -19.19 28.27 7.21
N PRO A 13 -19.87 27.30 6.58
CA PRO A 13 -19.82 25.94 7.07
C PRO A 13 -18.38 25.47 6.88
N LEU A 14 -17.63 25.39 8.00
CA LEU A 14 -16.43 24.60 8.11
C LEU A 14 -16.85 23.16 7.81
N ILE A 15 -16.76 22.75 6.54
CA ILE A 15 -16.78 21.34 6.18
C ILE A 15 -15.48 20.79 6.74
N ILE A 16 -15.55 20.35 7.99
CA ILE A 16 -14.54 19.49 8.59
C ILE A 16 -14.63 18.21 7.76
N PHE A 17 -13.86 18.14 6.68
CA PHE A 17 -13.49 16.87 6.07
C PHE A 17 -12.74 16.11 7.16
N GLN A 18 -13.49 15.37 7.98
CA GLN A 18 -12.93 14.33 8.81
C GLN A 18 -12.24 13.40 7.82
N CYS A 19 -10.90 13.52 7.77
CA CYS A 19 -10.03 12.52 7.19
C CYS A 19 -10.27 11.25 7.98
N ALA A 20 -11.32 10.49 7.64
CA ALA A 20 -11.50 9.14 8.08
C ALA A 20 -10.20 8.43 7.72
N ASN A 21 -9.42 8.09 8.74
CA ASN A 21 -8.22 7.30 8.56
C ASN A 21 -8.73 5.90 8.28
N ILE A 22 -9.06 5.65 7.02
CA ILE A 22 -9.59 4.37 6.56
C ILE A 22 -8.50 3.34 6.84
N ASP A 23 -8.77 2.45 7.78
CA ASP A 23 -7.92 1.31 8.05
C ASP A 23 -8.07 0.31 6.89
N ILE A 24 -7.06 0.29 6.03
CA ILE A 24 -7.02 -0.61 4.87
C ILE A 24 -6.99 -2.08 5.30
N TRP A 25 -6.43 -2.38 6.47
CA TRP A 25 -6.23 -3.74 6.94
C TRP A 25 -7.54 -4.33 7.44
N SER A 26 -8.36 -3.53 8.14
CA SER A 26 -9.73 -3.93 8.49
C SER A 26 -10.54 -4.25 7.24
N LYS A 27 -10.49 -3.39 6.22
CA LYS A 27 -11.19 -3.63 4.94
C LYS A 27 -10.77 -4.95 4.29
N ILE A 28 -9.46 -5.20 4.17
CA ILE A 28 -8.93 -6.44 3.61
C ILE A 28 -9.36 -7.65 4.45
N ARG A 29 -9.37 -7.52 5.77
CA ARG A 29 -9.79 -8.58 6.71
C ARG A 29 -11.27 -8.94 6.54
N GLU A 30 -12.10 -7.97 6.22
CA GLU A 30 -13.52 -8.11 5.89
C GLU A 30 -13.77 -8.57 4.44
N GLY A 31 -12.72 -8.78 3.65
CA GLY A 31 -12.82 -9.21 2.25
C GLY A 31 -13.07 -8.08 1.25
N ASN A 32 -12.94 -6.81 1.66
CA ASN A 32 -12.95 -5.68 0.73
C ASN A 32 -11.54 -5.48 0.14
N TYR A 33 -11.38 -5.89 -1.12
CA TYR A 33 -10.14 -5.82 -1.89
C TYR A 33 -10.10 -4.67 -2.92
N GLU A 34 -10.92 -3.62 -2.79
CA GLU A 34 -11.00 -2.53 -3.79
C GLU A 34 -9.64 -1.90 -4.13
N ILE A 35 -8.76 -1.76 -3.12
CA ILE A 35 -7.41 -1.20 -3.25
C ILE A 35 -6.37 -2.23 -3.72
N VAL A 36 -6.75 -3.49 -3.92
CA VAL A 36 -5.86 -4.55 -4.38
C VAL A 36 -6.14 -4.79 -5.87
N LYS A 37 -5.10 -4.76 -6.70
CA LYS A 37 -5.22 -4.95 -8.16
C LYS A 37 -4.33 -6.09 -8.62
N LEU A 38 -4.82 -6.80 -9.62
CA LEU A 38 -4.04 -7.79 -10.35
C LEU A 38 -2.99 -7.10 -11.24
N GLY A 39 -1.77 -7.63 -11.23
CA GLY A 39 -0.66 -7.18 -12.05
C GLY A 39 0.45 -6.52 -11.24
N THR A 40 1.21 -5.64 -11.89
CA THR A 40 2.36 -4.95 -11.30
C THR A 40 2.24 -3.45 -11.46
N TYR A 41 2.87 -2.70 -10.56
CA TYR A 41 3.01 -1.26 -10.71
C TYR A 41 3.82 -0.93 -11.98
N ARG A 42 3.27 -0.06 -12.84
CA ARG A 42 3.82 0.27 -14.17
C ARG A 42 4.47 1.66 -14.26
N GLY A 43 4.80 2.29 -13.15
CA GLY A 43 5.48 3.60 -13.15
C GLY A 43 6.97 3.49 -13.44
N LYS A 44 7.67 4.63 -13.42
CA LYS A 44 9.12 4.70 -13.66
C LYS A 44 9.86 4.42 -12.36
N LEU A 45 10.41 3.23 -12.26
CA LEU A 45 11.01 2.74 -11.03
C LEU A 45 12.53 2.91 -11.02
N LYS A 46 13.03 3.47 -9.92
CA LYS A 46 14.45 3.52 -9.58
C LYS A 46 14.71 2.63 -8.38
N TYR A 47 15.68 1.74 -8.49
CA TYR A 47 16.12 0.93 -7.36
C TYR A 47 16.75 1.80 -6.29
N LEU A 48 16.34 1.61 -5.04
CA LEU A 48 16.88 2.29 -3.86
C LEU A 48 17.77 1.34 -3.07
N PRO A 49 19.07 1.20 -3.40
CA PRO A 49 19.99 0.37 -2.63
C PRO A 49 20.28 0.95 -1.25
N ASN A 50 20.23 2.28 -1.10
CA ASN A 50 20.40 2.97 0.18
C ASN A 50 19.25 3.97 0.36
N PRO A 51 18.26 3.65 1.20
CA PRO A 51 17.03 4.44 1.29
C PRO A 51 17.22 5.80 1.97
N LYS A 52 18.33 6.07 2.66
CA LYS A 52 18.64 7.35 3.35
C LYS A 52 17.40 8.07 3.90
N GLU A 53 16.95 9.13 3.24
CA GLU A 53 15.81 9.96 3.63
C GLU A 53 14.46 9.22 3.71
N TYR A 54 14.33 8.10 3.00
CA TYR A 54 13.13 7.27 2.99
C TYR A 54 13.13 6.17 4.05
N GLU A 55 14.25 5.93 4.74
CA GLU A 55 14.42 4.78 5.63
C GLU A 55 13.34 4.71 6.71
N LYS A 56 13.07 5.85 7.38
CA LYS A 56 12.04 5.94 8.41
C LYS A 56 10.64 5.56 7.88
N THR A 57 10.31 6.03 6.68
CA THR A 57 9.01 5.76 6.04
C THR A 57 8.92 4.28 5.63
N ILE A 58 9.98 3.75 5.03
CA ILE A 58 10.05 2.33 4.65
C ILE A 58 9.91 1.43 5.86
N MET A 59 10.64 1.71 6.95
CA MET A 59 10.54 0.94 8.20
C MET A 59 9.15 1.00 8.81
N LYS A 60 8.51 2.18 8.82
CA LYS A 60 7.13 2.34 9.30
C LYS A 60 6.19 1.39 8.56
N PHE A 61 6.18 1.44 7.23
CA PHE A 61 5.26 0.61 6.44
C PHE A 61 5.64 -0.85 6.43
N LYS A 62 6.93 -1.17 6.44
CA LYS A 62 7.40 -2.55 6.58
C LYS A 62 6.85 -3.18 7.87
N LYS A 63 6.97 -2.46 9.00
CA LYS A 63 6.40 -2.88 10.28
C LYS A 63 4.88 -3.05 10.20
N GLU A 64 4.17 -2.06 9.67
CA GLU A 64 2.71 -2.09 9.51
C GLU A 64 2.23 -3.30 8.67
N ILE A 65 2.94 -3.60 7.57
CA ILE A 65 2.65 -4.76 6.70
C ILE A 65 2.97 -6.07 7.43
N GLU A 66 4.09 -6.14 8.16
CA GLU A 66 4.52 -7.34 8.89
C GLU A 66 3.62 -7.66 10.08
N GLU A 67 3.01 -6.65 10.72
CA GLU A 67 1.97 -6.82 11.74
C GLU A 67 0.67 -7.43 11.16
N ASN A 68 0.47 -7.31 9.85
CA ASN A 68 -0.70 -7.83 9.11
C ASN A 68 -0.31 -8.90 8.08
N ILE A 69 0.81 -9.61 8.30
CA ILE A 69 1.41 -10.51 7.31
C ILE A 69 0.46 -11.65 6.90
N ASP A 70 -0.46 -12.05 7.79
CA ASP A 70 -1.45 -13.11 7.56
C ASP A 70 -2.50 -12.72 6.50
N LEU A 71 -2.63 -11.44 6.17
CA LEU A 71 -3.55 -10.95 5.15
C LEU A 71 -2.95 -11.04 3.74
N LEU A 72 -1.63 -11.12 3.59
CA LEU A 72 -0.97 -11.17 2.28
C LEU A 72 -1.38 -12.40 1.45
N PRO A 73 -1.38 -13.63 2.01
CA PRO A 73 -1.90 -14.80 1.30
C PRO A 73 -3.37 -14.64 0.88
N ARG A 74 -4.19 -13.96 1.70
CA ARG A 74 -5.62 -13.72 1.37
C ARG A 74 -5.77 -12.81 0.16
N MET A 75 -4.93 -11.77 0.06
CA MET A 75 -4.91 -10.89 -1.12
C MET A 75 -4.56 -11.64 -2.39
N VAL A 76 -3.65 -12.63 -2.33
CA VAL A 76 -3.31 -13.49 -3.48
C VAL A 76 -4.46 -14.44 -3.81
N ASN A 77 -5.01 -15.10 -2.80
CA ASN A 77 -6.10 -16.06 -2.97
C ASN A 77 -7.39 -15.43 -3.52
N ASN A 78 -7.54 -14.10 -3.43
CA ASN A 78 -8.62 -13.38 -4.08
C ASN A 78 -8.50 -13.36 -5.62
N PHE A 79 -7.30 -13.52 -6.19
CA PHE A 79 -7.06 -13.49 -7.64
C PHE A 79 -6.57 -14.81 -8.21
N PHE A 80 -5.94 -15.66 -7.40
CA PHE A 80 -5.30 -16.91 -7.82
C PHE A 80 -5.72 -18.05 -6.92
N SER A 81 -5.93 -19.25 -7.47
CA SER A 81 -6.18 -20.45 -6.67
C SER A 81 -4.86 -21.07 -6.22
N VAL A 82 -4.39 -20.72 -5.03
CA VAL A 82 -3.13 -21.20 -4.48
C VAL A 82 -3.35 -22.32 -3.48
N THR A 83 -2.75 -23.49 -3.72
CA THR A 83 -2.83 -24.66 -2.82
C THR A 83 -1.69 -24.72 -1.81
N GLU A 84 -0.57 -24.05 -2.08
CA GLU A 84 0.62 -24.04 -1.22
C GLU A 84 0.54 -22.94 -0.16
N GLU A 85 1.21 -23.14 0.97
CA GLU A 85 1.34 -22.13 2.02
C GLU A 85 2.27 -20.99 1.53
N LEU A 86 1.75 -19.76 1.48
CA LEU A 86 2.53 -18.59 1.04
C LEU A 86 3.20 -17.88 2.22
N LYS A 87 4.54 -17.90 2.24
CA LYS A 87 5.35 -17.16 3.23
C LYS A 87 5.99 -15.93 2.61
N PHE A 88 5.35 -14.79 2.78
CA PHE A 88 5.83 -13.52 2.25
C PHE A 88 7.00 -12.96 3.04
N GLN A 89 8.01 -12.49 2.31
CA GLN A 89 9.15 -11.77 2.85
C GLN A 89 9.39 -10.48 2.08
N TYR A 90 9.72 -9.42 2.81
CA TYR A 90 10.20 -8.18 2.20
C TYR A 90 11.46 -8.46 1.37
N LYS A 91 11.53 -7.91 0.16
CA LYS A 91 12.70 -8.02 -0.72
C LYS A 91 13.44 -6.71 -0.84
N PHE A 92 12.76 -5.66 -1.30
CA PHE A 92 13.35 -4.34 -1.48
C PHE A 92 12.26 -3.29 -1.70
N THR A 93 12.69 -2.03 -1.83
CA THR A 93 11.83 -0.89 -2.17
C THR A 93 12.33 -0.22 -3.44
N TRP A 94 11.42 0.16 -4.32
CA TRP A 94 11.68 1.07 -5.43
C TRP A 94 11.14 2.48 -5.14
N LEU A 95 11.69 3.47 -5.84
CA LEU A 95 11.19 4.84 -5.87
C LEU A 95 10.63 5.15 -7.25
N ASP A 96 9.42 5.67 -7.29
CA ASP A 96 8.93 6.45 -8.43
C ASP A 96 9.10 7.93 -8.07
N GLU A 97 10.16 8.55 -8.59
CA GLU A 97 10.52 9.94 -8.26
C GLU A 97 9.48 10.93 -8.78
N GLU A 98 8.92 10.68 -9.97
CA GLU A 98 7.94 11.55 -10.61
C GLU A 98 6.64 11.64 -9.79
N LYS A 99 6.17 10.49 -9.29
CA LYS A 99 4.95 10.44 -8.46
C LYS A 99 5.23 10.56 -6.97
N ARG A 100 6.51 10.53 -6.58
CA ARG A 100 6.97 10.47 -5.18
C ARG A 100 6.33 9.30 -4.43
N TYR A 101 6.39 8.12 -5.03
CA TYR A 101 5.89 6.88 -4.45
C TYR A 101 7.02 5.95 -4.05
N LEU A 102 6.86 5.29 -2.91
CA LEU A 102 7.71 4.17 -2.50
C LEU A 102 6.97 2.87 -2.78
N ILE A 103 7.61 1.94 -3.46
CA ILE A 103 7.02 0.66 -3.85
C ILE A 103 7.70 -0.44 -3.06
N LEU A 104 7.08 -0.88 -1.97
CA LEU A 104 7.61 -1.94 -1.13
C LEU A 104 7.23 -3.30 -1.73
N ARG A 105 8.23 -4.12 -2.06
CA ARG A 105 8.02 -5.44 -2.68
C ARG A 105 8.16 -6.55 -1.65
N TYR A 106 7.13 -7.38 -1.57
CA TYR A 106 7.13 -8.66 -0.84
C TYR A 106 7.02 -9.81 -1.84
N PHE A 107 7.62 -10.94 -1.50
CA PHE A 107 7.61 -12.13 -2.34
C PHE A 107 7.47 -13.40 -1.50
N ALA A 108 6.62 -14.32 -1.96
CA ALA A 108 6.46 -15.66 -1.43
C ALA A 108 6.85 -16.67 -2.52
N PRO A 109 7.95 -17.43 -2.36
CA PRO A 109 8.34 -18.45 -3.32
C PRO A 109 7.38 -19.64 -3.29
N VAL A 110 7.23 -20.30 -4.43
CA VAL A 110 6.46 -21.53 -4.61
C VAL A 110 7.36 -22.53 -5.33
N PHE A 111 7.66 -23.66 -4.68
CA PHE A 111 8.74 -24.54 -5.14
C PHE A 111 8.27 -25.65 -6.08
N ARG A 112 6.97 -25.97 -6.08
CA ARG A 112 6.42 -27.10 -6.83
C ARG A 112 5.60 -26.67 -8.05
N HIS A 113 5.51 -25.37 -8.34
CA HIS A 113 4.76 -24.89 -9.49
C HIS A 113 5.61 -24.98 -10.77
N PRO A 114 5.11 -25.60 -11.86
CA PRO A 114 5.90 -25.83 -13.07
C PRO A 114 6.22 -24.55 -13.86
N VAL A 115 5.49 -23.45 -13.63
CA VAL A 115 5.58 -22.22 -14.44
C VAL A 115 6.01 -20.99 -13.62
N TYR A 116 5.81 -21.00 -12.30
CA TYR A 116 5.91 -19.80 -11.48
C TYR A 116 6.91 -20.00 -10.35
N ALA A 117 7.78 -19.01 -10.15
CA ALA A 117 8.72 -18.96 -9.04
C ALA A 117 8.02 -18.60 -7.72
N GLY A 118 6.87 -17.93 -7.81
CA GLY A 118 6.05 -17.57 -6.67
C GLY A 118 5.14 -16.39 -6.93
N TYR A 119 4.68 -15.76 -5.85
CA TYR A 119 3.78 -14.61 -5.88
C TYR A 119 4.44 -13.40 -5.28
N GLN A 120 4.17 -12.23 -5.85
CA GLN A 120 4.63 -10.96 -5.30
C GLN A 120 3.46 -10.04 -4.95
N ILE A 121 3.74 -9.18 -3.98
CA ILE A 121 2.87 -8.06 -3.62
C ILE A 121 3.71 -6.78 -3.63
N GLN A 122 3.17 -5.73 -4.24
CA GLN A 122 3.77 -4.40 -4.28
C GLN A 122 2.85 -3.40 -3.59
N PHE A 123 3.30 -2.84 -2.48
CA PHE A 123 2.59 -1.79 -1.76
C PHE A 123 3.04 -0.43 -2.27
N VAL A 124 2.11 0.35 -2.82
CA VAL A 124 2.37 1.70 -3.31
C VAL A 124 2.08 2.69 -2.19
N VAL A 125 3.14 3.27 -1.65
CA VAL A 125 3.10 4.26 -0.58
C VAL A 125 3.27 5.65 -1.17
N CYS A 126 2.28 6.51 -0.97
CA CYS A 126 2.39 7.92 -1.33
C CYS A 126 3.13 8.69 -0.23
N GLN A 127 4.22 9.35 -0.58
CA GLN A 127 5.04 10.07 0.40
C GLN A 127 4.36 11.34 0.93
N PHE A 128 3.50 11.98 0.14
CA PHE A 128 2.84 13.23 0.53
C PHE A 128 1.88 13.06 1.71
N ASN A 129 1.06 12.01 1.68
CA ASN A 129 0.08 11.74 2.72
C ASN A 129 0.49 10.57 3.62
N ASN A 130 1.66 9.95 3.35
CA ASN A 130 2.24 8.87 4.13
C ASN A 130 1.24 7.72 4.36
N ARG A 131 0.63 7.24 3.26
CA ARG A 131 -0.37 6.16 3.21
C ARG A 131 -0.12 5.20 2.06
N ILE A 132 -0.55 3.95 2.22
CA ILE A 132 -0.70 3.00 1.11
C ILE A 132 -1.93 3.44 0.29
N ILE A 133 -1.72 3.68 -1.00
CA ILE A 133 -2.77 4.14 -1.92
C ILE A 133 -3.25 3.03 -2.86
N GLN A 134 -2.42 2.00 -3.07
CA GLN A 134 -2.72 0.88 -3.95
C GLN A 134 -1.84 -0.32 -3.56
N ILE A 135 -2.36 -1.52 -3.74
CA ILE A 135 -1.64 -2.78 -3.60
C ILE A 135 -1.76 -3.52 -4.93
N TYR A 136 -0.64 -4.04 -5.44
CA TYR A 136 -0.61 -4.87 -6.64
C TYR A 136 -0.19 -6.29 -6.28
N VAL A 137 -0.81 -7.28 -6.91
CA VAL A 137 -0.52 -8.70 -6.72
C VAL A 137 -0.28 -9.34 -8.07
N SER A 138 0.79 -10.12 -8.22
CA SER A 138 1.03 -10.90 -9.43
C SER A 138 1.76 -12.20 -9.16
N GLU A 139 1.61 -13.13 -10.10
CA GLU A 139 2.53 -14.26 -10.28
C GLU A 139 3.89 -13.73 -10.77
N VAL A 140 4.95 -14.46 -10.43
CA VAL A 140 6.31 -14.27 -10.94
C VAL A 140 6.72 -15.55 -11.66
N PRO A 141 7.02 -15.51 -12.97
CA PRO A 141 7.44 -16.70 -13.72
C PRO A 141 8.78 -17.24 -13.23
N LEU A 142 9.01 -18.54 -13.44
CA LEU A 142 10.36 -19.10 -13.41
C LEU A 142 11.13 -18.54 -14.62
N GLU A 143 12.35 -18.04 -14.37
CA GLU A 143 13.28 -17.58 -15.41
C GLU A 143 14.03 -18.75 -16.04
#